data_AF-A0A359LT62-F1
#
_entry.id   AF-A0A359LT62-F1
#
_cell.length_a   1.000
_cell.length_b   1.000
_cell.length_c   1.000
_cell.angle_alpha   90.00
_cell.angle_beta   90.00
_cell.angle_gamma   90.00
#
_symmetry.space_group_name_H-M   'P 1'
#
loop_
_entity.id
_entity.type
_entity.pdbx_description
1 polymer ?
#
loop_
_entity_poly.entity_id
_entity_poly.type
_entity_poly.pdbx_seq_one_letter_code
_entity_poly.pdbx_strand_id
1 'polypeptide(L)'
;TGGPTPVGWFRSRRQGDPRPKPEDLSLHYRYFGPSGGFFLVLRPSVFGPTQAAIFLADADGALSDSPAHEFELEAAAAASPAPRPPRAPIAMRDRAHAAAKASPAPPPAPAPVAVPVPAFLSTPEHLPPRRFYWSGTATAILVAALVLSAVFLVALFVRPPFPGLALAVSEEDGRRLRVQWDRAAISGEGPRSGSLEINDGGVTRSVAMNGETLDAGSAIYTRLTDDVQFRLTVRLEGKADVSAEARYLGAGSARRFESDPAKLERQVQELIQERDELKTRVNKLTERAVFAEKQLQKMKEAGR
;
A
#
# COMPACT_ATOMS: atom_id res chain seq x y z
N THR A 1 7.01 -29.59 1.51
CA THR A 1 7.69 -28.56 2.34
C THR A 1 7.45 -27.21 1.70
N GLY A 2 6.42 -26.47 2.11
CA GLY A 2 6.13 -25.13 1.56
C GLY A 2 6.79 -24.06 2.41
N GLY A 3 7.77 -23.34 1.85
CA GLY A 3 8.33 -22.15 2.48
C GLY A 3 7.36 -20.96 2.42
N PRO A 4 7.65 -19.87 3.15
CA PRO A 4 6.84 -18.66 3.07
C PRO A 4 6.79 -18.16 1.62
N THR A 5 5.59 -18.01 1.09
CA THR A 5 5.36 -17.53 -0.28
C THR A 5 5.11 -16.02 -0.22
N PRO A 6 5.81 -15.20 -1.02
CA PRO A 6 5.56 -13.77 -1.04
C PRO A 6 4.14 -13.48 -1.53
N VAL A 7 3.39 -12.71 -0.74
CA VAL A 7 1.96 -12.37 -0.98
C VAL A 7 1.77 -10.94 -1.50
N GLY A 8 2.83 -10.13 -1.53
CA GLY A 8 2.75 -8.74 -1.96
C GLY A 8 4.07 -7.99 -1.78
N TRP A 9 4.03 -6.69 -2.04
CA TRP A 9 5.18 -5.80 -1.91
C TRP A 9 4.75 -4.39 -1.47
N PHE A 10 5.71 -3.60 -1.00
CA PHE A 10 5.44 -2.24 -0.56
C PHE A 10 6.40 -1.22 -1.16
N ARG A 11 5.96 0.05 -1.22
CA ARG A 11 6.79 1.19 -1.64
C ARG A 11 6.56 2.39 -0.74
N SER A 12 7.64 3.02 -0.29
CA SER A 12 7.58 4.27 0.47
C SER A 12 7.68 5.48 -0.47
N ARG A 13 6.77 6.44 -0.32
CA ARG A 13 6.69 7.69 -1.09
C ARG A 13 6.50 8.87 -0.15
N ARG A 14 7.48 9.76 -0.07
CA ARG A 14 7.42 10.95 0.80
C ARG A 14 6.56 12.09 0.25
N GLN A 15 6.26 12.10 -1.04
CA GLN A 15 5.47 13.13 -1.72
C GLN A 15 4.68 12.53 -2.89
N GLY A 16 3.50 13.09 -3.16
CA GLY A 16 2.66 12.76 -4.31
C GLY A 16 1.44 11.89 -4.00
N ASP A 17 0.70 11.57 -5.06
CA ASP A 17 -0.50 10.73 -5.04
C ASP A 17 -0.17 9.28 -4.60
N PRO A 18 -0.92 8.68 -3.65
CA PRO A 18 -0.75 7.28 -3.28
C PRO A 18 -1.06 6.29 -4.40
N ARG A 19 -1.67 6.73 -5.51
CA ARG A 19 -2.02 5.84 -6.63
C ARG A 19 -0.80 5.10 -7.22
N PRO A 20 -0.97 3.83 -7.63
CA PRO A 20 0.05 3.08 -8.37
C PRO A 20 0.40 3.84 -9.64
N LYS A 21 1.69 4.01 -9.90
CA LYS A 21 2.13 4.59 -11.17
C LYS A 21 2.34 3.49 -12.20
N PRO A 22 2.40 3.81 -13.51
CA PRO A 22 2.69 2.83 -14.55
C PRO A 22 3.95 1.99 -14.28
N GLU A 23 4.96 2.56 -13.61
CA GLU A 23 6.16 1.82 -13.22
C GLU A 23 5.89 0.78 -12.12
N ASP A 24 5.00 1.08 -11.17
CA ASP A 24 4.60 0.13 -10.11
C ASP A 24 3.75 -0.99 -10.68
N LEU A 25 2.85 -0.67 -11.62
CA LEU A 25 2.04 -1.66 -12.33
C LEU A 25 2.94 -2.65 -13.08
N SER A 26 3.92 -2.12 -13.82
CA SER A 26 4.91 -2.94 -14.55
C SER A 26 5.71 -3.84 -13.61
N LEU A 27 6.07 -3.35 -12.41
CA LEU A 27 6.76 -4.13 -11.40
C LEU A 27 5.86 -5.24 -10.83
N HIS A 28 4.60 -4.92 -10.51
CA HIS A 28 3.64 -5.87 -9.97
C HIS A 28 3.40 -7.03 -10.95
N TYR A 29 3.11 -6.74 -12.23
CA TYR A 29 2.90 -7.78 -13.25
C TYR A 29 4.12 -8.66 -13.46
N ARG A 30 5.33 -8.11 -13.33
CA ARG A 30 6.58 -8.88 -13.48
C ARG A 30 6.78 -9.93 -12.40
N TYR A 31 6.36 -9.66 -11.16
CA TYR A 31 6.66 -10.53 -10.01
C TYR A 31 5.47 -11.36 -9.52
N PHE A 32 4.25 -10.84 -9.64
CA PHE A 32 3.03 -11.48 -9.11
C PHE A 32 2.11 -12.02 -10.21
N GLY A 33 2.32 -11.60 -11.47
CA GLY A 33 1.53 -12.05 -12.62
C GLY A 33 0.03 -11.75 -12.46
N PRO A 34 -0.83 -12.41 -13.24
CA PRO A 34 -2.29 -12.28 -13.12
C PRO A 34 -2.86 -12.91 -11.83
N SER A 35 -2.09 -13.79 -11.19
CA SER A 35 -2.48 -14.63 -10.05
C SER A 35 -2.59 -13.91 -8.70
N GLY A 36 -2.42 -12.58 -8.69
CA GLY A 36 -2.73 -11.75 -7.54
C GLY A 36 -1.60 -11.55 -6.55
N GLY A 37 -1.90 -10.69 -5.57
CA GLY A 37 -1.00 -10.15 -4.57
C GLY A 37 -1.48 -8.75 -4.21
N PHE A 38 -0.94 -8.17 -3.13
CA PHE A 38 -1.26 -6.79 -2.76
C PHE A 38 -0.06 -5.87 -2.94
N PHE A 39 -0.35 -4.59 -3.18
CA PHE A 39 0.63 -3.51 -3.23
C PHE A 39 0.32 -2.50 -2.13
N LEU A 40 1.31 -2.23 -1.27
CA LEU A 40 1.18 -1.29 -0.15
C LEU A 40 1.99 -0.02 -0.43
N VAL A 41 1.34 1.14 -0.47
CA VAL A 41 2.02 2.43 -0.55
C VAL A 41 2.08 3.07 0.83
N LEU A 42 3.29 3.29 1.33
CA LEU A 42 3.53 4.01 2.57
C LEU A 42 3.90 5.46 2.26
N ARG A 43 3.31 6.41 2.97
CA ARG A 43 3.58 7.83 2.88
C ARG A 43 4.03 8.36 4.25
N PRO A 44 5.33 8.27 4.55
CA PRO A 44 5.86 8.79 5.79
C PRO A 44 5.72 10.31 5.82
N SER A 45 5.10 10.83 6.88
CA SER A 45 5.11 12.26 7.20
C SER A 45 6.29 12.58 8.11
N VAL A 46 6.87 13.78 7.96
CA VAL A 46 7.96 14.26 8.83
C VAL A 46 7.44 14.58 10.24
N PHE A 47 6.16 14.99 10.35
CA PHE A 47 5.54 15.47 11.57
C PHE A 47 4.12 14.94 11.77
N GLY A 48 3.89 13.65 11.50
CA GLY A 48 2.58 13.03 11.66
C GLY A 48 2.60 11.52 11.39
N PRO A 49 1.44 10.85 11.48
CA PRO A 49 1.34 9.43 11.18
C PRO A 49 1.73 9.15 9.72
N THR A 50 2.30 7.96 9.49
CA THR A 50 2.59 7.46 8.16
C THR A 50 1.29 6.98 7.53
N GLN A 51 0.81 7.65 6.48
CA GLN A 51 -0.38 7.19 5.76
C GLN A 51 -0.03 5.96 4.93
N ALA A 52 -0.89 4.96 4.93
CA ALA A 52 -0.71 3.74 4.16
C ALA A 52 -1.94 3.45 3.32
N ALA A 53 -1.72 2.98 2.10
CA ALA A 53 -2.77 2.62 1.16
C ALA A 53 -2.50 1.23 0.60
N ILE A 54 -3.45 0.31 0.74
CA ILE A 54 -3.39 -1.04 0.14
C ILE A 54 -4.15 -1.02 -1.18
N PHE A 55 -3.51 -1.53 -2.22
CA PHE A 55 -4.08 -1.77 -3.53
C PHE A 55 -4.11 -3.27 -3.78
N LEU A 56 -5.27 -3.78 -4.16
CA LEU A 56 -5.46 -5.18 -4.51
C LEU A 56 -5.50 -5.30 -6.03
N ALA A 57 -4.92 -6.40 -6.53
CA ALA A 57 -5.13 -6.81 -7.91
C ALA A 57 -6.60 -7.24 -8.09
N ASP A 58 -7.23 -6.70 -9.12
CA ASP A 58 -8.55 -7.09 -9.59
C ASP A 58 -8.50 -8.48 -10.24
N ALA A 59 -9.64 -9.03 -10.65
CA ALA A 59 -9.75 -10.39 -11.21
C ALA A 59 -8.85 -10.63 -12.44
N ASP A 60 -8.50 -9.57 -13.19
CA ASP A 60 -7.59 -9.60 -14.34
C ASP A 60 -6.10 -9.53 -13.95
N GLY A 61 -5.81 -9.49 -12.64
CA GLY A 61 -4.48 -9.24 -12.08
C GLY A 61 -4.07 -7.77 -12.10
N ALA A 62 -4.94 -6.87 -12.56
CA ALA A 62 -4.68 -5.45 -12.65
C ALA A 62 -4.88 -4.76 -11.31
N LEU A 63 -3.88 -4.02 -10.83
CA LEU A 63 -4.02 -3.20 -9.62
C LEU A 63 -5.05 -2.10 -9.85
N SER A 64 -6.00 -1.97 -8.92
CA SER A 64 -6.98 -0.89 -8.94
C SER A 64 -6.30 0.49 -8.82
N ASP A 65 -6.83 1.48 -9.56
CA ASP A 65 -6.41 2.89 -9.43
C ASP A 65 -6.88 3.53 -8.11
N SER A 66 -7.83 2.90 -7.41
CA SER A 66 -8.28 3.32 -6.08
C SER A 66 -7.74 2.38 -5.00
N PRO A 67 -7.34 2.92 -3.84
CA PRO A 67 -6.92 2.09 -2.73
C PRO A 67 -8.11 1.27 -2.21
N ALA A 68 -7.89 -0.02 -2.00
CA ALA A 68 -8.86 -0.89 -1.34
C ALA A 68 -9.02 -0.50 0.13
N HIS A 69 -7.95 0.02 0.76
CA HIS A 69 -7.99 0.51 2.12
C HIS A 69 -6.92 1.57 2.35
N GLU A 70 -7.24 2.62 3.12
CA GLU A 70 -6.29 3.62 3.61
C GLU A 70 -6.31 3.65 5.14
N PHE A 71 -5.13 3.71 5.76
CA PHE A 71 -5.01 3.75 7.21
C PHE A 71 -3.78 4.55 7.63
N GLU A 72 -3.75 4.96 8.89
CA GLU A 72 -2.65 5.71 9.48
C GLU A 72 -1.81 4.78 10.37
N LEU A 73 -0.52 4.66 10.06
CA LEU A 73 0.45 4.05 10.95
C LEU A 73 1.01 5.13 11.86
N GLU A 74 0.75 4.99 13.15
CA GLU A 74 1.42 5.80 14.15
C GLU A 74 2.92 5.53 14.09
N ALA A 75 3.72 6.58 13.90
CA ALA A 75 5.17 6.44 13.96
C ALA A 75 5.50 6.00 15.38
N ALA A 76 6.04 4.79 15.55
CA ALA A 76 6.58 4.36 16.84
C ALA A 76 7.48 5.49 17.33
N ALA A 77 7.09 6.13 18.44
CA ALA A 77 7.71 7.34 18.93
C ALA A 77 9.22 7.15 18.87
N ALA A 78 9.86 7.86 17.92
CA ALA A 78 11.29 7.83 17.81
C ALA A 78 11.77 8.31 19.18
N ALA A 79 12.35 7.40 19.96
CA ALA A 79 12.98 7.72 21.22
C ALA A 79 13.79 9.00 20.96
N SER A 80 13.42 10.08 21.67
CA SER A 80 14.06 11.38 21.49
C SER A 80 15.57 11.16 21.38
N PRO A 81 16.25 11.72 20.37
CA PRO A 81 17.70 11.67 20.36
C PRO A 81 18.14 12.27 21.68
N ALA A 82 18.73 11.45 22.55
CA ALA A 82 19.27 11.90 23.82
C ALA A 82 20.13 13.15 23.56
N PRO A 83 20.08 14.17 24.44
CA PRO A 83 20.83 15.39 24.23
C PRO A 83 22.30 15.06 24.04
N ARG A 84 22.80 15.32 22.83
CA ARG A 84 24.19 15.10 22.46
C ARG A 84 25.04 16.01 23.36
N PRO A 85 25.98 15.50 24.16
CA PRO A 85 26.80 16.35 25.01
C PRO A 85 27.64 17.30 24.14
N PRO A 86 27.89 18.55 24.60
CA PRO A 86 28.63 19.54 23.83
C PRO A 86 30.05 19.06 23.60
N ARG A 87 30.44 18.98 22.32
CA ARG A 87 31.79 18.62 21.90
C ARG A 87 32.68 19.85 22.16
N ALA A 88 33.61 19.73 23.11
CA ALA A 88 34.60 20.75 23.41
C ALA A 88 35.51 21.01 22.19
N PRO A 89 35.97 22.26 21.97
CA PRO A 89 36.84 22.59 20.85
C PRO A 89 38.25 22.03 21.07
N ILE A 90 38.74 21.23 20.12
CA ILE A 90 40.15 20.83 20.11
C ILE A 90 40.96 22.04 19.65
N ALA A 91 41.75 22.55 20.59
CA ALA A 91 42.68 23.64 20.43
C ALA A 91 43.75 23.30 19.38
N MET A 92 43.84 24.17 18.37
CA MET A 92 44.99 24.32 17.50
C MET A 92 46.14 24.86 18.37
N ARG A 93 47.25 24.12 18.46
CA ARG A 93 48.47 24.60 19.12
C ARG A 93 49.62 24.62 18.12
N ASP A 94 50.08 25.84 17.91
CA ASP A 94 51.22 26.30 17.13
C ASP A 94 52.57 25.74 17.58
N ARG A 95 53.56 26.10 16.76
CA ARG A 95 55.00 26.26 16.98
C ARG A 95 55.90 25.07 16.63
N ALA A 96 57.06 25.26 16.01
CA ALA A 96 57.69 26.42 15.38
C ALA A 96 59.03 25.99 14.77
N HIS A 97 59.47 26.77 13.78
CA HIS A 97 60.85 27.20 13.49
C HIS A 97 61.97 26.16 13.25
N ALA A 98 62.55 26.23 12.04
CA ALA A 98 63.88 26.81 11.77
C ALA A 98 64.40 26.20 10.44
N ALA A 99 64.33 26.92 9.31
CA ALA A 99 65.25 27.96 8.83
C ALA A 99 66.50 27.42 8.10
N ALA A 100 66.67 27.92 6.87
CA ALA A 100 67.89 28.02 6.05
C ALA A 100 68.45 26.70 5.47
N LYS A 101 68.94 26.61 4.23
CA LYS A 101 69.44 27.63 3.29
C LYS A 101 69.57 26.97 1.90
N ALA A 102 69.26 27.73 0.85
CA ALA A 102 69.62 27.40 -0.54
C ALA A 102 70.98 28.03 -0.91
N SER A 103 71.74 27.38 -1.79
CA SER A 103 72.74 27.98 -2.70
C SER A 103 73.26 26.94 -3.73
N PRO A 104 73.89 27.33 -4.86
CA PRO A 104 73.41 27.02 -6.22
C PRO A 104 74.45 26.28 -7.12
N ALA A 105 74.03 25.86 -8.32
CA ALA A 105 74.88 25.27 -9.38
C ALA A 105 75.90 26.28 -9.98
N PRO A 106 77.03 25.84 -10.58
CA PRO A 106 77.10 25.57 -12.05
C PRO A 106 78.15 24.50 -12.54
N PRO A 107 78.13 24.09 -13.84
CA PRO A 107 79.11 23.19 -14.55
C PRO A 107 80.22 24.02 -15.28
N PRO A 108 81.11 23.55 -16.22
CA PRO A 108 81.36 22.24 -16.89
C PRO A 108 82.88 21.84 -17.13
N ALA A 109 83.14 20.80 -17.96
CA ALA A 109 84.31 20.53 -18.87
C ALA A 109 85.06 19.14 -18.69
N PRO A 110 85.84 18.60 -19.67
CA PRO A 110 85.41 17.50 -20.59
C PRO A 110 86.38 16.29 -20.81
N ALA A 111 85.83 15.14 -21.24
CA ALA A 111 86.37 14.02 -22.10
C ALA A 111 87.68 13.25 -21.70
N PRO A 112 87.82 11.90 -21.92
CA PRO A 112 87.59 11.24 -23.22
C PRO A 112 86.94 9.84 -23.24
N VAL A 113 86.55 9.52 -24.47
CA VAL A 113 85.95 8.35 -25.12
C VAL A 113 86.38 6.93 -24.70
N ALA A 114 85.39 6.04 -24.55
CA ALA A 114 85.43 4.64 -24.99
C ALA A 114 83.99 4.11 -25.24
N VAL A 115 83.65 3.88 -26.51
CA VAL A 115 82.48 3.09 -26.99
C VAL A 115 82.95 1.61 -27.08
N PRO A 116 82.12 0.54 -27.18
CA PRO A 116 80.66 0.45 -27.35
C PRO A 116 79.94 -0.72 -26.63
N VAL A 117 78.62 -0.65 -26.39
CA VAL A 117 77.69 -1.82 -26.53
C VAL A 117 76.24 -1.31 -26.71
N PRO A 118 75.44 -1.79 -27.69
CA PRO A 118 74.04 -1.38 -27.84
C PRO A 118 73.14 -2.20 -26.93
N ALA A 119 72.65 -1.60 -25.85
CA ALA A 119 71.55 -2.13 -25.05
C ALA A 119 70.32 -1.26 -25.28
N PHE A 120 69.53 -1.67 -26.26
CA PHE A 120 68.07 -1.53 -26.33
C PHE A 120 67.46 -0.65 -25.24
N LEU A 121 67.05 0.55 -25.65
CA LEU A 121 65.70 1.06 -25.44
C LEU A 121 65.00 0.62 -24.14
N SER A 122 64.85 1.60 -23.24
CA SER A 122 63.67 1.83 -22.39
C SER A 122 63.69 1.29 -20.96
N THR A 123 63.74 2.27 -20.05
CA THR A 123 63.16 2.31 -18.70
C THR A 123 61.84 1.53 -18.56
N PRO A 124 61.64 0.84 -17.42
CA PRO A 124 60.54 1.21 -16.51
C PRO A 124 61.05 1.22 -15.06
N GLU A 125 61.05 2.37 -14.38
CA GLU A 125 59.92 2.92 -13.63
C GLU A 125 59.44 1.99 -12.50
N HIS A 126 59.78 2.39 -11.27
CA HIS A 126 59.31 1.81 -10.02
C HIS A 126 57.78 1.69 -10.01
N LEU A 127 57.25 0.47 -10.00
CA LEU A 127 55.86 0.26 -9.58
C LEU A 127 55.75 0.35 -8.04
N PRO A 128 54.82 1.15 -7.49
CA PRO A 128 54.53 1.13 -6.06
C PRO A 128 53.77 -0.15 -5.67
N PRO A 129 53.93 -0.65 -4.43
CA PRO A 129 53.21 -1.82 -3.95
C PRO A 129 51.71 -1.51 -3.86
N ARG A 130 50.93 -2.19 -4.70
CA ARG A 130 49.47 -2.18 -4.70
C ARG A 130 48.96 -2.84 -3.42
N ARG A 131 48.82 -2.04 -2.36
CA ARG A 131 48.22 -2.46 -1.08
C ARG A 131 46.71 -2.69 -1.26
N PHE A 132 46.37 -3.97 -1.26
CA PHE A 132 45.13 -4.65 -0.90
C PHE A 132 43.99 -3.79 -0.30
N TYR A 133 43.14 -3.20 -1.15
CA TYR A 133 41.90 -2.49 -0.78
C TYR A 133 40.69 -3.42 -0.49
N TRP A 134 40.89 -4.73 -0.31
CA TRP A 134 39.80 -5.70 -0.12
C TRP A 134 39.39 -5.96 1.34
N SER A 135 40.11 -5.46 2.34
CA SER A 135 39.78 -5.67 3.76
C SER A 135 38.67 -4.74 4.29
N GLY A 136 38.46 -3.58 3.66
CA GLY A 136 37.44 -2.61 4.08
C GLY A 136 36.01 -2.98 3.66
N THR A 137 35.85 -3.70 2.54
CA THR A 137 34.52 -4.11 2.07
C THR A 137 33.99 -5.30 2.86
N ALA A 138 34.85 -6.26 3.20
CA ALA A 138 34.47 -7.43 4.01
C ALA A 138 34.00 -7.03 5.41
N THR A 139 34.66 -6.07 6.05
CA THR A 139 34.24 -5.54 7.36
C THR A 139 32.93 -4.76 7.27
N ALA A 140 32.73 -3.95 6.23
CA ALA A 140 31.47 -3.23 6.02
C ALA A 140 30.27 -4.17 5.80
N ILE A 141 30.45 -5.25 5.03
CA ILE A 141 29.41 -6.27 4.82
C ILE A 141 29.06 -6.99 6.11
N LEU A 142 30.07 -7.34 6.92
CA LEU A 142 29.86 -8.08 8.17
C LEU A 142 29.12 -7.21 9.20
N VAL A 143 29.43 -5.92 9.29
CA VAL A 143 28.69 -4.97 10.13
C VAL A 143 27.26 -4.78 9.62
N ALA A 144 27.06 -4.64 8.31
CA ALA A 144 25.72 -4.51 7.74
C ALA A 144 24.86 -5.76 7.99
N ALA A 145 25.44 -6.95 7.84
CA ALA A 145 24.77 -8.21 8.14
C ALA A 145 24.43 -8.35 9.63
N LEU A 146 25.31 -7.92 10.53
CA LEU A 146 25.05 -7.93 11.97
C LEU A 146 23.92 -6.98 12.34
N VAL A 147 23.90 -5.77 11.77
CA VAL A 147 22.83 -4.78 11.99
C VAL A 147 21.51 -5.27 11.44
N LEU A 148 21.49 -5.82 10.22
CA LEU A 148 20.27 -6.40 9.63
C LEU A 148 19.77 -7.60 10.42
N SER A 149 20.67 -8.46 10.90
CA SER A 149 20.33 -9.59 11.77
C SER A 149 19.75 -9.12 13.09
N ALA A 150 20.34 -8.13 13.74
CA ALA A 150 19.83 -7.56 14.99
C ALA A 150 18.46 -6.89 14.80
N VAL A 151 18.27 -6.13 13.70
CA VAL A 151 16.97 -5.54 13.35
C VAL A 151 15.93 -6.61 13.07
N PHE A 152 16.29 -7.68 12.36
CA PHE A 152 15.41 -8.81 12.08
C PHE A 152 15.03 -9.57 13.36
N LEU A 153 16.00 -9.80 14.26
CA LEU A 153 15.76 -10.38 15.57
C LEU A 153 14.82 -9.51 16.41
N VAL A 154 15.07 -8.21 16.49
CA VAL A 154 14.17 -7.28 17.20
C VAL A 154 12.78 -7.28 16.56
N ALA A 155 12.67 -7.31 15.23
CA ALA A 155 11.38 -7.40 14.54
C ALA A 155 10.61 -8.71 14.83
N LEU A 156 11.31 -9.81 15.11
CA LEU A 156 10.69 -11.08 15.51
C LEU A 156 10.19 -11.07 16.97
N PHE A 157 10.82 -10.27 17.84
CA PHE A 157 10.47 -10.21 19.27
C PHE A 157 9.57 -9.02 19.65
N VAL A 158 9.51 -7.98 18.82
CA VAL A 158 8.55 -6.87 18.98
C VAL A 158 7.21 -7.31 18.42
N ARG A 159 6.33 -7.82 19.30
CA ARG A 159 4.90 -7.93 18.99
C ARG A 159 4.37 -6.52 18.72
N PRO A 160 3.64 -6.28 17.61
CA PRO A 160 3.03 -4.98 17.36
C PRO A 160 2.16 -4.60 18.57
N PRO A 161 2.21 -3.33 19.03
CA PRO A 161 1.64 -2.91 20.31
C PRO A 161 0.12 -2.98 20.42
N PHE A 162 -0.61 -3.35 19.35
CA PHE A 162 -2.05 -3.54 19.39
C PHE A 162 -2.42 -4.74 18.51
N PRO A 163 -3.09 -5.79 19.02
CA PRO A 163 -3.88 -6.64 18.17
C PRO A 163 -5.00 -5.76 17.61
N GLY A 164 -4.81 -5.24 16.39
CA GLY A 164 -5.90 -4.61 15.66
C GLY A 164 -7.04 -5.61 15.61
N LEU A 165 -8.26 -5.14 15.90
CA LEU A 165 -9.46 -5.97 15.76
C LEU A 165 -9.42 -6.57 14.35
N ALA A 166 -9.40 -7.90 14.27
CA ALA A 166 -9.36 -8.62 13.00
C ALA A 166 -10.73 -9.22 12.75
N LEU A 167 -11.26 -9.06 11.54
CA LEU A 167 -12.48 -9.71 11.09
C LEU A 167 -12.14 -10.78 10.05
N ALA A 168 -12.69 -11.98 10.24
CA ALA A 168 -12.63 -13.07 9.28
C ALA A 168 -14.05 -13.44 8.84
N VAL A 169 -14.23 -13.75 7.56
CA VAL A 169 -15.52 -14.19 7.02
C VAL A 169 -15.32 -15.55 6.38
N SER A 170 -16.14 -16.50 6.77
CA SER A 170 -16.15 -17.87 6.22
C SER A 170 -17.55 -18.23 5.76
N GLU A 171 -17.65 -18.99 4.68
CA GLU A 171 -18.93 -19.47 4.14
C GLU A 171 -19.20 -20.90 4.64
N GLU A 172 -20.41 -21.14 5.15
CA GLU A 172 -20.79 -22.43 5.77
C GLU A 172 -21.76 -23.24 4.89
N ASP A 173 -22.81 -22.62 4.35
CA ASP A 173 -23.89 -23.29 3.60
C ASP A 173 -24.19 -22.63 2.23
N GLY A 174 -23.20 -22.04 1.56
CA GLY A 174 -23.37 -21.39 0.25
C GLY A 174 -24.09 -20.02 0.25
N ARG A 175 -24.80 -19.70 1.34
CA ARG A 175 -25.45 -18.39 1.58
C ARG A 175 -25.28 -17.86 3.00
N ARG A 176 -24.84 -18.70 3.93
CA ARG A 176 -24.57 -18.30 5.32
C ARG A 176 -23.11 -17.94 5.46
N LEU A 177 -22.87 -16.68 5.83
CA LEU A 177 -21.56 -16.14 6.16
C LEU A 177 -21.41 -16.13 7.68
N ARG A 178 -20.36 -16.78 8.16
CA ARG A 178 -19.92 -16.70 9.54
C ARG A 178 -18.83 -15.64 9.63
N VAL A 179 -19.17 -14.52 10.24
CA VAL A 179 -18.25 -13.43 10.55
C VAL A 179 -17.66 -13.72 11.92
N GLN A 180 -16.35 -13.76 12.03
CA GLN A 180 -15.61 -14.01 13.26
C GLN A 180 -14.70 -12.83 13.55
N TRP A 181 -14.51 -12.52 14.83
CA TRP A 181 -13.58 -11.47 15.24
C TRP A 181 -12.71 -11.91 16.40
N ASP A 182 -11.53 -11.31 16.49
CA ASP A 182 -10.59 -11.58 17.56
C ASP A 182 -11.09 -11.02 18.90
N ARG A 183 -11.52 -11.91 19.80
CA ARG A 183 -11.97 -11.55 21.16
C ARG A 183 -10.84 -10.97 22.01
N ALA A 184 -9.59 -11.37 21.76
CA ALA A 184 -8.45 -10.88 22.54
C ALA A 184 -8.21 -9.38 22.28
N ALA A 185 -8.52 -8.90 21.07
CA ALA A 185 -8.42 -7.49 20.70
C ALA A 185 -9.45 -6.59 21.40
N ILE A 186 -10.59 -7.16 21.84
CA ILE A 186 -11.69 -6.44 22.50
C ILE A 186 -11.86 -6.84 23.98
N SER A 187 -10.96 -7.66 24.51
CA SER A 187 -10.96 -8.08 25.91
C SER A 187 -10.50 -6.95 26.81
N GLY A 188 -11.36 -6.55 27.75
CA GLY A 188 -11.10 -5.47 28.72
C GLY A 188 -12.12 -5.48 29.85
N GLU A 189 -11.79 -4.81 30.95
CA GLU A 189 -12.71 -4.59 32.07
C GLU A 189 -13.58 -3.36 31.77
N GLY A 190 -14.90 -3.56 31.65
CA GLY A 190 -15.89 -2.50 31.43
C GLY A 190 -17.04 -2.88 30.48
N PRO A 191 -18.20 -2.20 30.54
CA PRO A 191 -19.30 -2.33 29.58
C PRO A 191 -18.84 -2.03 28.14
N ARG A 192 -18.99 -3.03 27.27
CA ARG A 192 -18.69 -2.95 25.84
C ARG A 192 -19.95 -2.77 25.02
N SER A 193 -19.89 -1.89 24.02
CA SER A 193 -20.93 -1.77 23.00
C SER A 193 -20.29 -1.63 21.63
N GLY A 194 -20.97 -2.10 20.59
CA GLY A 194 -20.46 -2.02 19.24
C GLY A 194 -21.58 -1.96 18.21
N SER A 195 -21.20 -1.77 16.96
CA SER A 195 -22.09 -1.83 15.82
C SER A 195 -21.43 -2.64 14.71
N LEU A 196 -22.15 -3.64 14.19
CA LEU A 196 -21.79 -4.33 12.95
C LEU A 196 -22.59 -3.71 11.81
N GLU A 197 -21.90 -3.01 10.93
CA GLU A 197 -22.44 -2.57 9.67
C GLU A 197 -22.23 -3.63 8.59
N ILE A 198 -23.29 -3.90 7.83
CA ILE A 198 -23.33 -4.90 6.79
C ILE A 198 -23.83 -4.19 5.52
N ASN A 199 -22.97 -4.09 4.52
CA ASN A 199 -23.33 -3.62 3.19
C ASN A 199 -23.42 -4.82 2.25
N ASP A 200 -24.64 -5.17 1.86
CA ASP A 200 -24.92 -6.30 0.96
C ASP A 200 -25.43 -5.74 -0.37
N GLY A 201 -24.55 -5.71 -1.38
CA GLY A 201 -24.88 -5.21 -2.72
C GLY A 201 -25.35 -3.75 -2.78
N GLY A 202 -24.89 -2.90 -1.86
CA GLY A 202 -25.26 -1.48 -1.77
C GLY A 202 -26.36 -1.18 -0.74
N VAL A 203 -26.93 -2.21 -0.10
CA VAL A 203 -27.89 -2.03 1.00
C VAL A 203 -27.15 -2.12 2.34
N THR A 204 -26.98 -0.97 3.00
CA THR A 204 -26.34 -0.89 4.32
C THR A 204 -27.33 -1.15 5.45
N ARG A 205 -26.97 -2.03 6.38
CA ARG A 205 -27.69 -2.32 7.62
C ARG A 205 -26.74 -2.21 8.79
N SER A 206 -27.14 -1.52 9.86
CA SER A 206 -26.37 -1.44 11.09
C SER A 206 -27.07 -2.25 12.18
N VAL A 207 -26.33 -3.17 12.81
CA VAL A 207 -26.82 -4.00 13.89
C VAL A 207 -26.05 -3.63 15.15
N ALA A 208 -26.75 -3.13 16.16
CA ALA A 208 -26.16 -2.84 17.47
C ALA A 208 -25.78 -4.16 18.17
N MET A 209 -24.57 -4.21 18.70
CA MET A 209 -24.03 -5.34 19.45
C MET A 209 -23.78 -4.95 20.90
N ASN A 210 -24.24 -5.79 21.83
CA ASN A 210 -23.97 -5.67 23.25
C ASN A 210 -22.73 -6.50 23.63
N GLY A 211 -22.26 -6.35 24.87
CA GLY A 211 -21.08 -7.08 25.37
C GLY A 211 -21.20 -8.60 25.20
N GLU A 212 -22.37 -9.18 25.46
CA GLU A 212 -22.62 -10.62 25.29
C GLU A 212 -22.41 -11.08 23.83
N THR A 213 -22.94 -10.32 22.87
CA THR A 213 -22.76 -10.62 21.44
C THR A 213 -21.30 -10.46 21.03
N LEU A 214 -20.62 -9.41 21.49
CA LEU A 214 -19.20 -9.18 21.21
C LEU A 214 -18.32 -10.29 21.81
N ASP A 215 -18.68 -10.81 22.99
CA ASP A 215 -17.98 -11.88 23.68
C ASP A 215 -18.21 -13.25 23.00
N ALA A 216 -19.33 -13.42 22.28
CA ALA A 216 -19.56 -14.59 21.43
C ALA A 216 -18.58 -14.68 20.25
N GLY A 217 -17.88 -13.60 19.88
CA GLY A 217 -16.78 -13.61 18.91
C GLY A 217 -17.16 -13.95 17.47
N SER A 218 -18.44 -14.18 17.20
CA SER A 218 -18.93 -14.53 15.87
C SER A 218 -20.40 -14.18 15.69
N ALA A 219 -20.77 -13.90 14.45
CA ALA A 219 -22.14 -13.67 14.02
C ALA A 219 -22.40 -14.42 12.72
N ILE A 220 -23.64 -14.88 12.54
CA ILE A 220 -24.08 -15.53 11.31
C ILE A 220 -24.97 -14.55 10.54
N TYR A 221 -24.67 -14.37 9.27
CA TYR A 221 -25.42 -13.53 8.34
C TYR A 221 -25.82 -14.33 7.11
N THR A 222 -27.05 -14.15 6.62
CA THR A 222 -27.49 -14.75 5.37
C THR A 222 -27.40 -13.72 4.26
N ARG A 223 -26.50 -13.95 3.28
CA ARG A 223 -26.26 -13.03 2.17
C ARG A 223 -27.39 -13.06 1.15
N LEU A 224 -27.71 -11.89 0.62
CA LEU A 224 -28.63 -11.69 -0.50
C LEU A 224 -27.87 -11.57 -1.82
N THR A 225 -26.68 -10.97 -1.80
CA THR A 225 -25.82 -10.81 -2.98
C THR A 225 -24.50 -11.55 -2.84
N ASP A 226 -23.70 -11.51 -3.90
CA ASP A 226 -22.34 -12.04 -3.93
C ASP A 226 -21.31 -11.03 -3.44
N ASP A 227 -21.67 -9.81 -3.07
CA ASP A 227 -20.73 -8.81 -2.59
C ASP A 227 -21.22 -8.24 -1.26
N VAL A 228 -20.57 -8.67 -0.17
CA VAL A 228 -20.95 -8.31 1.18
C VAL A 228 -19.76 -7.77 1.95
N GLN A 229 -19.87 -6.55 2.44
CA GLN A 229 -18.87 -5.88 3.26
C GLN A 229 -19.37 -5.75 4.69
N PHE A 230 -18.53 -6.11 5.65
CA PHE A 230 -18.77 -6.10 7.08
C PHE A 230 -17.81 -5.11 7.72
N ARG A 231 -18.32 -4.20 8.54
CA ARG A 231 -17.52 -3.30 9.38
C ARG A 231 -17.99 -3.40 10.81
N LEU A 232 -17.13 -3.89 11.69
CA LEU A 232 -17.37 -3.93 13.13
C LEU A 232 -16.66 -2.74 13.78
N THR A 233 -17.42 -1.95 14.54
CA THR A 233 -16.88 -0.88 15.39
C THR A 233 -17.22 -1.21 16.84
N VAL A 234 -16.23 -1.25 17.71
CA VAL A 234 -16.40 -1.52 19.15
C VAL A 234 -15.91 -0.33 19.94
N ARG A 235 -16.79 0.17 20.81
CA ARG A 235 -16.47 1.21 21.78
C ARG A 235 -15.97 0.56 23.06
N LEU A 236 -14.73 0.88 23.41
CA LEU A 236 -14.07 0.39 24.61
C LEU A 236 -14.02 1.54 25.62
N GLU A 237 -14.55 1.31 26.82
CA GLU A 237 -14.57 2.35 27.86
C GLU A 237 -13.14 2.79 28.22
N GLY A 238 -12.88 4.11 28.12
CA GLY A 238 -11.56 4.68 28.41
C GLY A 238 -10.48 4.43 27.35
N LYS A 239 -10.81 3.85 26.19
CA LYS A 239 -9.89 3.62 25.07
C LYS A 239 -10.47 4.15 23.75
N ALA A 240 -9.60 4.31 22.75
CA ALA A 240 -10.06 4.62 21.39
C ALA A 240 -10.94 3.49 20.85
N ASP A 241 -11.95 3.85 20.07
CA ASP A 241 -12.80 2.89 19.36
C ASP A 241 -11.94 2.03 18.44
N VAL A 242 -12.15 0.72 18.48
CA VAL A 242 -11.49 -0.22 17.58
C VAL A 242 -12.45 -0.60 16.48
N SER A 243 -11.98 -0.57 15.23
CA SER A 243 -12.78 -0.94 14.07
C SER A 243 -12.05 -1.94 13.20
N ALA A 244 -12.83 -2.75 12.51
CA ALA A 244 -12.32 -3.81 11.66
C ALA A 244 -13.31 -4.13 10.55
N GLU A 245 -12.77 -4.49 9.40
CA GLU A 245 -13.53 -4.61 8.17
C GLU A 245 -13.16 -5.89 7.43
N ALA A 246 -14.15 -6.52 6.82
CA ALA A 246 -13.96 -7.67 5.96
C ALA A 246 -14.97 -7.66 4.82
N ARG A 247 -14.55 -8.08 3.62
CA ARG A 247 -15.40 -8.19 2.44
C ARG A 247 -15.41 -9.64 1.96
N TYR A 248 -16.60 -10.13 1.66
CA TYR A 248 -16.84 -11.43 1.07
C TYR A 248 -17.31 -11.25 -0.38
N LEU A 249 -16.65 -11.96 -1.29
CA LEU A 249 -16.99 -12.04 -2.70
C LEU A 249 -17.41 -13.48 -3.03
N GLY A 250 -18.66 -13.65 -3.43
CA GLY A 250 -19.28 -14.93 -3.77
C GLY A 250 -18.93 -15.39 -5.19
N ALA A 251 -19.19 -16.67 -5.47
CA ALA A 251 -18.93 -17.26 -6.79
C ALA A 251 -19.68 -16.55 -7.94
N GLY A 252 -20.82 -15.90 -7.67
CA GLY A 252 -21.56 -15.15 -8.69
C GLY A 252 -20.93 -13.80 -9.05
N SER A 253 -20.14 -13.18 -8.16
CA SER A 253 -19.31 -12.02 -8.53
C SER A 253 -18.24 -12.40 -9.55
N ALA A 254 -17.58 -13.56 -9.39
CA ALA A 254 -16.61 -14.05 -10.37
C ALA A 254 -17.25 -14.28 -11.76
N ARG A 255 -18.47 -14.82 -11.81
CA ARG A 255 -19.21 -15.02 -13.08
C ARG A 255 -19.73 -13.73 -13.72
N ARG A 256 -19.93 -12.66 -12.96
CA ARG A 256 -20.35 -11.36 -13.51
C ARG A 256 -19.22 -10.69 -14.30
N PHE A 257 -17.97 -10.97 -13.96
CA PHE A 257 -16.81 -10.52 -14.73
C PHE A 257 -16.54 -11.41 -15.96
N GLU A 258 -17.05 -12.64 -15.98
CA GLU A 258 -17.11 -13.50 -17.17
C GLU A 258 -18.37 -13.24 -18.03
N SER A 259 -18.85 -11.99 -18.06
CA SER A 259 -19.81 -11.57 -19.06
C SER A 259 -19.06 -11.17 -20.33
N ASP A 260 -19.20 -11.97 -21.39
CA ASP A 260 -18.76 -11.63 -22.74
C ASP A 260 -19.12 -10.16 -23.05
N PRO A 261 -18.14 -9.26 -23.26
CA PRO A 261 -18.38 -7.84 -23.48
C PRO A 261 -19.34 -7.60 -24.65
N ALA A 262 -19.35 -8.48 -25.66
CA ALA A 262 -20.26 -8.40 -26.79
C ALA A 262 -21.73 -8.66 -26.39
N LYS A 263 -21.97 -9.47 -25.36
CA LYS A 263 -23.33 -9.73 -24.84
C LYS A 263 -23.83 -8.59 -23.97
N LEU A 264 -22.95 -7.97 -23.19
CA LEU A 264 -23.27 -6.80 -22.37
C LEU A 264 -23.60 -5.58 -23.24
N GLU A 265 -22.83 -5.33 -24.30
CA GLU A 265 -23.11 -4.25 -25.26
C GLU A 265 -24.49 -4.43 -25.92
N ARG A 266 -24.86 -5.66 -26.28
CA ARG A 266 -26.19 -5.97 -26.83
C ARG A 266 -27.31 -5.67 -25.83
N GLN A 267 -27.13 -6.05 -24.57
CA GLN A 267 -28.13 -5.76 -23.52
C GLN A 267 -28.26 -4.25 -23.27
N VAL A 268 -27.15 -3.50 -23.27
CA VAL A 268 -27.20 -2.04 -23.14
C VAL A 268 -27.92 -1.41 -24.33
N GLN A 269 -27.66 -1.89 -25.56
CA GLN A 269 -28.36 -1.41 -26.75
C GLN A 269 -29.86 -1.73 -26.73
N GLU A 270 -30.23 -2.93 -26.28
CA GLU A 270 -31.62 -3.34 -26.11
C GLU A 270 -32.35 -2.45 -25.09
N LEU A 271 -31.72 -2.18 -23.93
CA LEU A 271 -32.30 -1.27 -22.92
C LEU A 271 -32.41 0.17 -23.43
N ILE A 272 -31.48 0.64 -24.26
CA ILE A 272 -31.58 1.95 -24.90
C ILE A 272 -32.79 1.99 -25.85
N GLN A 273 -32.98 0.94 -26.65
CA GLN A 273 -34.13 0.82 -27.55
C GLN A 273 -35.44 0.77 -26.78
N GLU A 274 -35.54 -0.06 -25.73
CA GLU A 274 -36.73 -0.13 -24.89
C GLU A 274 -37.07 1.23 -24.26
N ARG A 275 -36.06 1.94 -23.76
CA ARG A 275 -36.24 3.28 -23.18
C ARG A 275 -36.78 4.27 -24.20
N ASP A 276 -36.28 4.22 -25.43
CA ASP A 276 -36.73 5.13 -26.49
C ASP A 276 -38.14 4.78 -26.96
N GLU A 277 -38.47 3.50 -27.09
CA GLU A 277 -39.83 3.05 -27.36
C GLU A 277 -40.80 3.50 -26.26
N LEU A 278 -40.42 3.32 -25.00
CA LEU A 278 -41.25 3.74 -23.87
C LEU A 278 -41.49 5.25 -23.91
N LYS A 279 -40.45 6.04 -24.17
CA LYS A 279 -40.59 7.50 -24.33
C LYS A 279 -41.58 7.87 -25.44
N THR A 280 -41.51 7.20 -26.59
CA THR A 280 -42.44 7.44 -27.69
C THR A 280 -43.87 7.06 -27.30
N ARG A 281 -44.07 5.91 -26.63
CA ARG A 281 -45.40 5.50 -26.15
C ARG A 281 -45.96 6.49 -25.15
N VAL A 282 -45.15 6.95 -24.20
CA VAL A 282 -45.55 7.97 -23.21
C VAL A 282 -45.96 9.26 -23.91
N ASN A 283 -45.15 9.79 -24.83
CA ASN A 283 -45.51 11.01 -25.58
C ASN A 283 -46.83 10.86 -26.33
N LYS A 284 -47.04 9.72 -27.01
CA LYS A 284 -48.28 9.45 -27.75
C LYS A 284 -49.51 9.38 -26.84
N LEU A 285 -49.37 8.80 -25.64
CA LEU A 285 -50.44 8.79 -24.65
C LEU A 285 -50.75 10.20 -24.14
N THR A 286 -49.71 11.00 -23.88
CA THR A 286 -49.88 12.40 -23.47
C THR A 286 -50.61 13.21 -24.53
N GLU A 287 -50.24 13.09 -25.81
CA GLU A 287 -50.92 13.77 -26.92
C GLU A 287 -52.39 13.37 -27.03
N ARG A 288 -52.70 12.07 -26.87
CA ARG A 288 -54.07 11.57 -26.87
C ARG A 288 -54.89 12.12 -25.71
N ALA A 289 -54.31 12.20 -24.52
CA ALA A 289 -54.96 12.77 -23.36
C ALA A 289 -55.30 14.26 -23.59
N VAL A 290 -54.34 15.05 -24.06
CA VAL A 290 -54.54 16.47 -24.39
C VAL A 290 -55.60 16.65 -25.48
N PHE A 291 -55.62 15.80 -26.50
CA PHE A 291 -56.64 15.86 -27.54
C PHE A 291 -58.04 15.54 -27.00
N ALA A 292 -58.18 14.51 -26.17
CA ALA A 292 -59.45 14.13 -25.56
C ALA A 292 -60.00 15.23 -24.65
N GLU A 293 -59.15 15.89 -23.86
CA GLU A 293 -59.54 17.05 -23.03
C GLU A 293 -60.07 18.21 -23.88
N LYS A 294 -59.41 18.54 -25.00
CA LYS A 294 -59.90 19.57 -25.93
C LYS A 294 -61.27 19.22 -26.53
N GLN A 295 -61.52 17.96 -26.86
CA GLN A 295 -62.83 17.53 -27.37
C GLN A 295 -63.93 17.66 -26.31
N LEU A 296 -63.63 17.25 -25.07
CA LEU A 296 -64.55 17.43 -23.95
C LEU A 296 -64.88 18.90 -23.70
N GLN A 297 -63.90 19.79 -23.82
CA GLN A 297 -64.12 21.23 -23.65
C GLN A 297 -65.00 21.81 -24.75
N LYS A 298 -64.75 21.45 -26.02
CA LYS A 298 -65.63 21.84 -27.14
C LYS A 298 -67.07 21.34 -26.97
N MET A 299 -67.26 20.10 -26.50
CA MET A 299 -68.60 19.56 -26.25
C MET A 299 -69.33 20.31 -25.12
N LYS A 300 -68.62 20.72 -24.07
CA LYS A 300 -69.19 21.53 -22.99
C LYS A 300 -69.57 22.94 -23.43
N GLU A 301 -68.80 23.54 -24.34
CA GLU A 301 -69.09 24.86 -24.91
C GLU A 301 -70.26 24.81 -25.91
N ALA A 302 -70.40 23.74 -26.68
CA ALA A 302 -71.49 23.58 -27.67
C ALA A 302 -72.84 23.15 -27.07
N GLY A 303 -72.85 22.64 -25.84
CA GLY A 303 -74.07 22.22 -25.12
C GLY A 303 -74.64 23.27 -24.18
N ARG A 304 -74.17 24.52 -24.25
CA ARG A 304 -74.59 25.66 -23.42
C ARG A 304 -75.21 26.74 -24.30
#